data_AF-A0A2V7JSR4-F1
#
_entry.id   AF-A0A2V7JSR4-F1
#
_cell.length_a   1.000
_cell.length_b   1.000
_cell.length_c   1.000
_cell.angle_alpha   90.00
_cell.angle_beta   90.00
_cell.angle_gamma   90.00
#
_symmetry.space_group_name_H-M   'P 1'
#
loop_
_entity.id
_entity.type
_entity.pdbx_description
1 polymer ?
#
loop_
_entity_poly.entity_id
_entity_poly.type
_entity_poly.pdbx_seq_one_letter_code
_entity_poly.pdbx_strand_id
1 'polypeptide(L)'
;ADYFDMLDFVEAEGLIDHVDPVQYSIRLLVPPGSALLESRAMIPYLGRLTPEGFSYEWAHPDPRMDELHRTIATTLQRAAEEEEDPGVTFYEVRKLTEAAAGKAPTAMPAVPAARRARPPRLTEPWFC
;
A
#
# COMPACT_ATOMS: atom_id res chain seq x y z
N ALA A 1 -9.81 -8.72 -5.35
CA ALA A 1 -10.97 -7.92 -4.93
C ALA A 1 -10.50 -6.97 -3.85
N ASP A 2 -10.06 -7.50 -2.71
CA ASP A 2 -9.65 -6.76 -1.51
C ASP A 2 -8.82 -5.49 -1.72
N TYR A 3 -7.75 -5.54 -2.53
CA TYR A 3 -6.91 -4.35 -2.78
C TYR A 3 -7.62 -3.25 -3.60
N PHE A 4 -8.45 -3.63 -4.57
CA PHE A 4 -9.30 -2.66 -5.28
C PHE A 4 -10.35 -2.09 -4.35
N ASP A 5 -10.97 -2.93 -3.52
CA ASP A 5 -12.00 -2.51 -2.57
C ASP A 5 -11.44 -1.46 -1.58
N MET A 6 -10.19 -1.63 -1.14
CA MET A 6 -9.47 -0.62 -0.35
C MET A 6 -9.27 0.70 -1.10
N LEU A 7 -8.78 0.67 -2.34
CA LEU A 7 -8.56 1.90 -3.13
C LEU A 7 -9.88 2.61 -3.44
N ASP A 8 -10.91 1.85 -3.82
CA ASP A 8 -12.24 2.38 -4.10
C ASP A 8 -12.86 3.01 -2.84
N PHE A 9 -12.66 2.40 -1.66
CA PHE A 9 -13.09 2.98 -0.38
C PHE A 9 -12.38 4.31 -0.09
N VAL A 10 -11.05 4.37 -0.24
CA VAL A 10 -10.29 5.59 -0.01
C VAL A 10 -10.75 6.74 -0.92
N GLU A 11 -11.03 6.45 -2.18
CA GLU A 11 -11.55 7.44 -3.13
C GLU A 11 -12.98 7.86 -2.80
N ALA A 12 -13.88 6.88 -2.56
CA ALA A 12 -15.29 7.14 -2.30
C ALA A 12 -15.53 7.97 -1.04
N GLU A 13 -14.71 7.77 -0.01
CA GLU A 13 -14.79 8.50 1.26
C GLU A 13 -13.95 9.80 1.26
N GLY A 14 -13.32 10.16 0.15
CA GLY A 14 -12.53 11.40 0.04
C GLY A 14 -11.25 11.40 0.89
N LEU A 15 -10.68 10.22 1.14
CA LEU A 15 -9.55 10.02 2.04
C LEU A 15 -8.18 10.09 1.34
N ILE A 16 -8.14 10.34 0.03
CA ILE A 16 -6.89 10.33 -0.77
C ILE A 16 -5.80 11.24 -0.16
N ASP A 17 -6.15 12.46 0.25
CA ASP A 17 -5.19 13.39 0.87
C ASP A 17 -4.99 13.14 2.38
N HIS A 18 -5.78 12.24 2.98
CA HIS A 18 -5.77 11.90 4.40
C HIS A 18 -5.00 10.61 4.72
N VAL A 19 -4.67 9.81 3.70
CA VAL A 19 -3.90 8.58 3.82
C VAL A 19 -2.49 8.84 3.30
N ASP A 20 -1.49 8.65 4.17
CA ASP A 20 -0.10 8.74 3.74
C ASP A 20 0.21 7.63 2.72
N PRO A 21 0.82 7.94 1.56
CA PRO A 21 0.99 6.98 0.48
C PRO A 21 1.72 5.69 0.89
N VAL A 22 2.63 5.75 1.86
CA VAL A 22 3.34 4.58 2.40
C VAL A 22 2.40 3.45 2.83
N GLN A 23 1.19 3.79 3.30
CA GLN A 23 0.19 2.84 3.77
C GLN A 23 -0.26 1.86 2.69
N TYR A 24 -0.19 2.23 1.41
CA TYR A 24 -0.57 1.33 0.30
C TYR A 24 0.41 0.17 0.08
N SER A 25 1.59 0.21 0.72
CA SER A 25 2.61 -0.83 0.62
C SER A 25 2.98 -1.45 1.96
N ILE A 26 2.30 -1.10 3.05
CA ILE A 26 2.69 -1.60 4.36
C ILE A 26 2.44 -3.11 4.49
N ARG A 27 3.41 -3.84 5.05
CA ARG A 27 3.27 -5.23 5.46
C ARG A 27 3.53 -5.32 6.96
N LEU A 28 2.75 -6.14 7.64
CA LEU A 28 2.86 -6.29 9.08
C LEU A 28 4.08 -7.13 9.45
N LEU A 29 4.96 -6.62 10.31
CA LEU A 29 5.98 -7.45 10.93
C LEU A 29 5.33 -8.34 12.00
N VAL A 30 5.36 -9.66 11.79
CA VAL A 30 4.78 -10.63 12.73
C VAL A 30 5.91 -11.23 13.57
N PRO A 31 6.01 -10.96 14.88
CA PRO A 31 7.06 -11.52 15.71
C PRO A 31 6.75 -12.92 16.24
N PRO A 32 7.76 -13.69 16.69
CA PRO A 32 7.55 -14.91 17.47
C PRO A 32 6.63 -14.68 18.67
N GLY A 33 5.69 -15.61 18.88
CA GLY A 33 4.70 -15.52 19.97
C GLY A 33 3.51 -14.60 19.68
N SER A 34 3.42 -14.00 18.48
CA SER A 34 2.22 -13.27 18.07
C SER A 34 1.01 -14.20 17.98
N ALA A 35 -0.15 -13.75 18.46
CA ALA A 35 -1.43 -14.47 18.30
C ALA A 35 -1.81 -14.65 16.82
N LEU A 36 -1.24 -13.84 15.92
CA LEU A 36 -1.46 -13.94 14.47
C LEU A 36 -0.87 -15.22 13.86
N LEU A 37 0.09 -15.87 14.54
CA LEU A 37 0.67 -17.14 14.07
C LEU A 37 -0.37 -18.27 14.05
N GLU A 38 -1.41 -18.17 14.89
CA GLU A 38 -2.50 -19.15 14.98
C GLU A 38 -3.70 -18.75 14.10
N SER A 39 -3.68 -17.56 13.50
CA SER A 39 -4.78 -17.05 12.69
C SER A 39 -4.85 -17.78 11.35
N ARG A 40 -5.97 -18.46 11.10
CA ARG A 40 -6.23 -19.12 9.80
C ARG A 40 -6.21 -18.16 8.61
N ALA A 41 -6.51 -16.88 8.84
CA ALA A 41 -6.43 -15.85 7.82
C ALA A 41 -4.98 -15.48 7.49
N MET A 42 -4.06 -15.61 8.44
CA MET A 42 -2.65 -15.20 8.30
C MET A 42 -1.75 -16.35 7.83
N ILE A 43 -2.01 -17.58 8.29
CA ILE A 43 -1.20 -18.78 8.00
C ILE A 43 -0.83 -18.93 6.51
N PRO A 44 -1.72 -18.69 5.52
CA PRO A 44 -1.35 -18.82 4.11
C PRO A 44 -0.25 -17.88 3.63
N TYR A 45 0.02 -16.80 4.35
CA TYR A 45 0.96 -15.74 3.97
C TYR A 45 2.30 -15.82 4.71
N LEU A 46 2.38 -16.60 5.79
CA LEU A 46 3.55 -16.70 6.64
C LEU A 46 4.56 -17.72 6.09
N GLY A 47 5.78 -17.24 5.84
CA GLY A 47 6.93 -18.06 5.48
C GLY A 47 7.74 -18.51 6.68
N ARG A 48 9.04 -18.74 6.46
CA ARG A 48 9.98 -19.11 7.55
C ARG A 48 10.20 -17.93 8.50
N LEU A 49 10.53 -18.24 9.75
CA LEU A 49 11.06 -17.25 10.68
C LEU A 49 12.43 -16.78 10.17
N THR A 50 12.63 -15.47 10.10
CA THR A 50 13.93 -14.82 9.87
C THR A 50 14.48 -14.39 11.25
N PRO A 51 15.45 -15.11 11.82
CA PRO A 51 15.95 -14.83 13.16
C PRO A 51 16.53 -13.42 13.33
N GLU A 52 17.18 -12.89 12.29
CA GLU A 52 17.84 -11.59 12.30
C GLU A 52 16.83 -10.43 12.40
N GLY A 53 15.65 -10.61 11.78
CA GLY A 53 14.58 -9.63 11.76
C GLY A 53 13.51 -9.85 12.83
N PHE A 54 13.68 -10.86 13.70
CA PHE A 54 12.67 -11.30 14.68
C PHE A 54 11.25 -11.34 14.11
N SER A 55 11.11 -11.78 12.86
CA SER A 55 9.83 -11.76 12.13
C SER A 55 9.74 -12.87 11.11
N TYR A 56 8.52 -13.22 10.71
CA TYR A 56 8.26 -14.21 9.67
C TYR A 56 8.30 -13.56 8.29
N GLU A 57 8.84 -14.29 7.31
CA GLU A 57 8.79 -13.89 5.91
C GLU A 57 7.33 -13.81 5.42
N TRP A 58 7.10 -12.93 4.45
CA TRP A 58 5.82 -12.80 3.76
C TRP A 58 5.91 -13.36 2.36
N ALA A 59 4.98 -14.24 2.01
CA ALA A 59 4.79 -14.69 0.63
C ALA A 59 3.30 -14.77 0.35
N HIS A 60 2.84 -14.07 -0.69
CA HIS A 60 1.44 -14.18 -1.10
C HIS A 60 1.26 -15.47 -1.94
N PRO A 61 0.20 -16.27 -1.71
CA PRO A 61 -0.05 -17.49 -2.51
C PRO A 61 -0.14 -17.23 -4.02
N ASP A 62 -0.56 -16.02 -4.40
CA ASP A 62 -0.46 -15.49 -5.76
C ASP A 62 0.80 -14.61 -5.90
N PRO A 63 1.82 -15.02 -6.66
CA PRO A 63 3.09 -14.28 -6.80
C PRO A 63 2.94 -12.93 -7.48
N ARG A 64 1.85 -12.69 -8.22
CA ARG A 64 1.56 -11.38 -8.83
C ARG A 64 1.36 -10.31 -7.78
N MET A 65 0.86 -10.67 -6.60
CA MET A 65 0.68 -9.73 -5.49
C MET A 65 2.02 -9.32 -4.85
N ASP A 66 3.01 -10.22 -4.81
CA ASP A 66 4.35 -9.88 -4.34
C ASP A 66 5.10 -8.98 -5.36
N GLU A 67 4.92 -9.22 -6.65
CA GLU A 67 5.43 -8.31 -7.71
C GLU A 67 4.76 -6.93 -7.63
N LEU A 68 3.43 -6.91 -7.49
CA LEU A 68 2.67 -5.66 -7.33
C LEU A 68 3.15 -4.87 -6.11
N HIS A 69 3.32 -5.55 -4.97
CA HIS A 69 3.82 -4.93 -3.75
C HIS A 69 5.20 -4.32 -3.93
N ARG A 70 6.16 -5.04 -4.52
CA ARG A 70 7.50 -4.50 -4.80
C ARG A 70 7.44 -3.28 -5.72
N THR A 71 6.63 -3.35 -6.77
CA THR A 71 6.48 -2.25 -7.73
C THR A 71 5.90 -1.01 -7.05
N ILE A 72 4.84 -1.18 -6.26
CA ILE A 72 4.23 -0.08 -5.51
C ILE A 72 5.23 0.49 -4.49
N ALA A 73 5.91 -0.36 -3.71
CA ALA A 73 6.88 0.10 -2.71
C ALA A 73 8.00 0.95 -3.32
N THR A 74 8.56 0.52 -4.47
CA THR A 74 9.56 1.32 -5.20
C THR A 74 8.99 2.64 -5.71
N THR A 75 7.77 2.63 -6.27
CA THR A 75 7.11 3.86 -6.73
C THR A 75 6.87 4.84 -5.58
N LEU A 76 6.42 4.34 -4.43
CA LEU A 76 6.16 5.15 -3.24
C LEU A 76 7.44 5.72 -2.63
N GLN A 77 8.52 4.94 -2.62
CA GLN A 77 9.83 5.45 -2.18
C GLN A 77 10.26 6.65 -3.03
N ARG A 78 10.22 6.52 -4.36
CA ARG A 78 10.55 7.61 -5.28
C ARG A 78 9.63 8.83 -5.07
N ALA A 79 8.33 8.59 -4.96
CA ALA A 79 7.34 9.65 -4.72
C ALA A 79 7.60 10.39 -3.40
N ALA A 80 8.04 9.69 -2.36
CA ALA A 80 8.41 10.30 -1.08
C ALA A 80 9.70 11.15 -1.21
N GLU A 81 10.72 10.65 -1.90
CA GLU A 81 11.97 11.39 -2.17
C GLU A 81 11.74 12.67 -2.99
N GLU A 82 10.76 12.66 -3.89
CA GLU A 82 10.39 13.80 -4.74
C GLU A 82 9.29 14.70 -4.13
N GLU A 83 8.80 14.39 -2.93
CA GLU A 83 7.66 15.07 -2.29
C GLU A 83 6.41 15.17 -3.20
N GLU A 84 6.15 14.12 -3.98
CA GLU A 84 5.06 14.04 -4.95
C GLU A 84 3.69 14.24 -4.26
N ASP A 85 2.74 14.84 -4.99
CA ASP A 85 1.38 15.01 -4.51
C ASP A 85 0.74 13.64 -4.15
N PRO A 86 0.12 13.47 -2.96
CA PRO A 86 -0.50 12.22 -2.56
C PRO A 86 -1.60 11.75 -3.53
N GLY A 87 -2.33 12.69 -4.12
CA GLY A 87 -3.34 12.37 -5.13
C GLY A 87 -2.71 11.79 -6.39
N VAL A 88 -1.66 12.42 -6.93
CA VAL A 88 -0.89 11.86 -8.07
C VAL A 88 -0.36 10.47 -7.73
N THR A 89 0.20 10.31 -6.53
CA THR A 89 0.74 9.04 -6.05
C THR A 89 -0.35 7.96 -5.95
N PHE A 90 -1.53 8.29 -5.41
CA PHE A 90 -2.67 7.38 -5.30
C PHE A 90 -3.13 6.86 -6.67
N TYR A 91 -3.27 7.74 -7.66
CA TYR A 91 -3.70 7.31 -9.00
C TYR A 91 -2.62 6.50 -9.73
N GLU A 92 -1.33 6.74 -9.45
CA GLU A 92 -0.27 5.87 -9.95
C GLU A 92 -0.34 4.47 -9.32
N VAL A 93 -0.59 4.37 -8.01
CA VAL A 93 -0.83 3.08 -7.33
C VAL A 93 -2.05 2.36 -7.93
N ARG A 94 -3.15 3.08 -8.17
CA ARG A 94 -4.35 2.54 -8.81
C ARG A 94 -4.03 1.99 -10.20
N LYS A 95 -3.32 2.76 -11.03
CA LYS A 95 -2.90 2.34 -12.37
C LYS A 95 -2.02 1.09 -12.35
N LEU A 96 -1.07 0.99 -11.42
CA LEU A 96 -0.24 -0.21 -11.24
C LEU A 96 -1.08 -1.43 -10.87
N THR A 97 -2.07 -1.24 -9.99
CA THR A 97 -3.00 -2.28 -9.58
C THR A 97 -3.88 -2.75 -10.75
N GLU A 98 -4.38 -1.82 -11.56
CA GLU A 98 -5.16 -2.10 -12.76
C GLU A 98 -4.34 -2.87 -13.80
N ALA A 99 -3.10 -2.45 -14.05
CA ALA A 99 -2.18 -3.14 -14.95
C ALA A 99 -1.89 -4.58 -14.49
N ALA A 100 -1.62 -4.81 -13.19
CA ALA A 100 -1.41 -6.15 -12.63
C ALA A 100 -2.66 -7.06 -12.73
N ALA A 101 -3.84 -6.46 -12.81
CA ALA A 101 -5.10 -7.13 -13.03
C ALA A 101 -5.51 -7.26 -14.51
N GLY A 102 -4.70 -6.74 -15.45
CA GLY A 102 -5.02 -6.71 -16.88
C GLY A 102 -6.21 -5.81 -17.25
N LYS A 103 -6.52 -4.81 -16.41
CA LYS A 103 -7.58 -3.84 -16.63
C LYS A 103 -7.04 -2.58 -17.33
N ALA A 104 -7.92 -1.88 -18.03
CA ALA A 104 -7.59 -0.56 -18.57
C ALA A 104 -7.40 0.45 -17.41
N PRO A 105 -6.48 1.41 -17.55
CA PRO A 105 -6.21 2.38 -16.51
C PRO A 105 -7.39 3.35 -16.34
N THR A 106 -7.78 3.60 -15.09
CA THR A 106 -8.74 4.65 -14.73
C THR A 106 -8.06 6.00 -14.86
N ALA A 107 -8.71 6.93 -15.55
CA ALA A 107 -8.19 8.28 -15.72
C ALA A 107 -8.26 9.04 -14.38
N MET A 108 -7.16 9.69 -14.01
CA MET A 108 -7.15 10.62 -12.89
C MET A 108 -8.11 11.80 -13.19
N PRO A 109 -9.07 12.10 -12.31
CA PRO A 109 -9.96 13.23 -12.49
C PRO A 109 -9.17 14.54 -12.42
N ALA A 110 -9.55 15.50 -13.26
CA ALA A 110 -8.97 16.84 -13.29
C ALA A 110 -9.46 17.67 -12.08
N VAL A 111 -9.09 17.27 -10.86
CA VAL A 111 -9.36 18.05 -9.65
C VAL A 111 -8.17 18.98 -9.41
N PRO A 112 -8.34 20.31 -9.46
CA PRO A 112 -7.26 21.25 -9.19
C PRO A 112 -6.72 21.03 -7.77
N ALA A 113 -5.41 20.86 -7.62
CA ALA A 113 -4.75 20.69 -6.32
C ALA A 113 -5.09 21.82 -5.33
N ALA A 114 -5.37 23.03 -5.83
CA ALA A 114 -5.78 24.19 -5.03
C ALA A 114 -7.11 24.02 -4.26
N ARG A 115 -7.90 22.98 -4.58
CA ARG A 115 -9.17 22.67 -3.91
C ARG A 115 -9.04 21.57 -2.85
N ARG A 116 -7.85 20.96 -2.73
CA ARG A 116 -7.58 19.85 -1.82
C ARG A 116 -6.91 20.38 -0.56
N ALA A 117 -7.60 20.26 0.58
CA ALA A 117 -7.04 20.61 1.88
C ALA A 117 -6.07 19.50 2.29
N ARG A 118 -4.77 19.81 2.40
CA ARG A 118 -3.78 18.86 2.89
C ARG A 118 -3.75 18.90 4.42
N PRO A 119 -4.17 17.81 5.12
CA PRO A 119 -4.10 17.77 6.57
C PRO A 119 -2.64 17.79 7.06
N PRO A 120 -2.38 18.21 8.32
CA PRO A 120 -1.10 18.01 8.96
C PRO A 120 -0.70 16.54 8.95
N ARG A 121 0.57 16.25 8.68
CA ARG A 121 1.12 14.89 8.56
C ARG A 121 2.52 14.81 9.16
N LEU A 122 2.96 13.58 9.44
CA LEU A 122 4.32 13.33 9.92
C LEU A 122 5.33 13.59 8.81
N THR A 123 6.52 14.06 9.18
CA THR A 123 7.66 14.18 8.26
C THR A 123 8.22 12.81 7.89
N GLU A 124 7.99 11.80 8.73
CA GLU A 124 8.44 10.42 8.56
C GLU A 124 7.23 9.48 8.68
N PRO A 125 6.37 9.37 7.66
CA PRO A 125 5.10 8.63 7.75
C PRO A 125 5.25 7.11 7.90
N TRP A 126 6.48 6.59 7.80
CA TRP A 126 6.83 5.19 8.07
C TRP A 126 7.12 4.92 9.56
N PHE A 127 7.34 5.95 10.38
CA PHE A 127 7.37 5.84 11.84
C PHE A 127 5.96 6.09 12.37
N CYS A 128 5.27 5.00 12.74
CA CYS A 128 4.04 5.07 13.53
C CYS A 128 4.36 5.35 15.00
#